data_AF-A0A8T6PF40-F1
#
_entry.id   AF-A0A8T6PF40-F1
#
_cell.length_a   1.000
_cell.length_b   1.000
_cell.length_c   1.000
_cell.angle_alpha   90.00
_cell.angle_beta   90.00
_cell.angle_gamma   90.00
#
_symmetry.space_group_name_H-M   'P 1'
#
loop_
_entity.id
_entity.type
_entity.pdbx_description
1 polymer ?
#
loop_
_entity_poly.entity_id
_entity_poly.type
_entity_poly.pdbx_seq_one_letter_code
_entity_poly.pdbx_strand_id
1 'polypeptide(L)'
;MSLDVQMREYQKKVTRPRHWSRQSQPIAPAEILVNRLQRGWQLHNIVQVQTHSYGPGRSIDIYHFTLSNGTETAQIPVQSNPVVRRLIRENRLQVTPLG
;
A
#
# COMPACT_ATOMS: atom_id res chain seq x y z
N MET A 1 -17.89 -23.64 -27.01
CA MET A 1 -16.76 -22.90 -26.39
C MET A 1 -16.39 -23.64 -25.11
N SER A 2 -15.12 -24.06 -24.96
CA SER A 2 -14.67 -24.85 -23.79
C SER A 2 -14.41 -23.94 -22.58
N LEU A 3 -14.74 -24.42 -21.39
CA LEU A 3 -14.43 -23.81 -20.08
C LEU A 3 -12.93 -23.45 -19.94
N ASP A 4 -12.06 -24.21 -20.62
CA ASP A 4 -10.61 -23.97 -20.63
C ASP A 4 -10.21 -22.64 -21.28
N VAL A 5 -11.00 -22.15 -22.24
CA VAL A 5 -10.76 -20.86 -22.89
C VAL A 5 -11.13 -19.71 -21.95
N GLN A 6 -12.27 -19.84 -21.24
CA GLN A 6 -12.69 -18.84 -20.24
C GLN A 6 -11.74 -18.77 -19.03
N MET A 7 -11.21 -19.90 -18.57
CA MET A 7 -10.23 -19.92 -17.47
C MET A 7 -8.89 -19.28 -17.85
N ARG A 8 -8.44 -19.49 -19.10
CA ARG A 8 -7.23 -18.84 -19.63
C ARG A 8 -7.39 -17.34 -19.84
N GLU A 9 -8.58 -16.88 -20.21
CA GLU A 9 -8.87 -15.44 -20.33
C GLU A 9 -9.04 -14.76 -18.96
N TYR A 10 -9.66 -15.44 -17.99
CA TYR A 10 -9.76 -14.92 -16.61
C TYR A 10 -8.40 -14.75 -15.94
N GLN A 11 -7.45 -15.66 -16.21
CA GLN A 11 -6.08 -15.59 -15.72
C GLN A 11 -5.22 -14.51 -16.41
N LYS A 12 -5.73 -13.86 -17.47
CA LYS A 12 -4.96 -12.92 -18.30
C LYS A 12 -5.32 -11.45 -18.13
N LYS A 13 -5.98 -11.06 -17.05
CA LYS A 13 -6.04 -9.63 -16.67
C LYS A 13 -4.80 -9.26 -15.86
N VAL A 14 -3.64 -9.35 -16.51
CA VAL A 14 -2.41 -8.70 -16.04
C VAL A 14 -2.63 -7.20 -16.22
N THR A 15 -3.34 -6.62 -15.25
CA THR A 15 -3.52 -5.18 -15.15
C THR A 15 -2.12 -4.61 -15.00
N ARG A 16 -1.66 -3.84 -15.98
CA ARG A 16 -0.34 -3.19 -15.90
C ARG A 16 -0.25 -2.51 -14.54
N PRO A 17 0.89 -2.64 -13.82
CA PRO A 17 1.04 -2.05 -12.50
C PRO A 17 0.67 -0.57 -12.59
N ARG A 18 -0.36 -0.17 -11.84
CA ARG A 18 -0.94 1.16 -11.95
C ARG A 18 0.13 2.19 -11.61
N HIS A 19 0.34 3.16 -12.49
CA HIS A 19 1.19 4.29 -12.17
C HIS A 19 0.51 5.14 -11.09
N TRP A 20 1.23 5.45 -10.03
CA TRP A 20 0.77 6.31 -8.95
C TRP A 20 1.75 7.48 -8.78
N SER A 21 1.20 8.68 -8.63
CA SER A 21 1.94 9.89 -8.26
C SER A 21 1.26 10.55 -7.07
N ARG A 22 2.07 11.06 -6.14
CA ARG A 22 1.57 11.75 -4.95
C ARG A 22 0.84 13.05 -5.31
N GLN A 23 1.23 13.71 -6.40
CA GLN A 23 0.60 14.97 -6.83
C GLN A 23 -0.84 14.78 -7.29
N SER A 24 -1.13 13.72 -8.05
CA SER A 24 -2.48 13.49 -8.61
C SER A 24 -3.35 12.64 -7.68
N GLN A 25 -2.74 11.77 -6.88
CA GLN A 25 -3.44 10.92 -5.93
C GLN A 25 -2.69 10.92 -4.58
N PRO A 26 -3.04 11.83 -3.64
CA PRO A 26 -2.29 12.01 -2.40
C PRO A 26 -2.23 10.78 -1.51
N ILE A 27 -3.18 9.84 -1.62
CA ILE A 27 -3.22 8.58 -0.87
C ILE A 27 -3.18 7.42 -1.85
N ALA A 28 -2.15 6.59 -1.76
CA ALA A 28 -1.97 5.43 -2.62
C ALA A 28 -2.90 4.26 -2.22
N PRO A 29 -3.38 3.47 -3.19
CA PRO A 29 -3.96 2.16 -2.88
C PRO A 29 -2.86 1.20 -2.40
N ALA A 30 -3.22 0.24 -1.55
CA ALA A 30 -2.25 -0.70 -0.96
C ALA A 30 -1.48 -1.53 -2.00
N GLU A 31 -2.06 -1.75 -3.18
CA GLU A 31 -1.39 -2.44 -4.28
C GLU A 31 -0.08 -1.74 -4.71
N ILE A 32 -0.02 -0.40 -4.63
CA ILE A 32 1.22 0.34 -4.94
C ILE A 32 2.33 -0.01 -3.94
N LEU A 33 2.00 -0.09 -2.66
CA LEU A 33 2.94 -0.50 -1.61
C LEU A 33 3.44 -1.92 -1.88
N VAL A 34 2.52 -2.87 -2.05
CA VAL A 34 2.84 -4.28 -2.32
C VAL A 34 3.72 -4.44 -3.56
N ASN A 35 3.36 -3.76 -4.66
CA ASN A 35 4.13 -3.79 -5.90
C ASN A 35 5.55 -3.24 -5.74
N ARG A 36 5.76 -2.21 -4.89
CA ARG A 36 7.12 -1.72 -4.60
C ARG A 36 7.94 -2.75 -3.83
N LEU A 37 7.36 -3.37 -2.82
CA LEU A 37 8.04 -4.41 -2.03
C LEU A 37 8.42 -5.61 -2.91
N GLN A 38 7.53 -6.05 -3.80
CA GLN A 38 7.83 -7.09 -4.78
C GLN A 38 8.96 -6.73 -5.74
N ARG A 39 9.20 -5.44 -5.98
CA ARG A 39 10.32 -4.92 -6.79
C ARG A 39 11.60 -4.70 -6.00
N GLY A 40 11.68 -5.23 -4.77
CA GLY A 40 12.87 -5.18 -3.94
C GLY A 40 13.02 -3.91 -3.10
N TRP A 41 12.01 -3.02 -3.07
CA TRP A 41 12.01 -1.93 -2.11
C TRP A 41 11.85 -2.49 -0.69
N GLN A 42 12.59 -1.92 0.26
CA GLN A 42 12.64 -2.33 1.65
C GLN A 42 11.83 -1.36 2.50
N LEU A 43 11.07 -1.91 3.46
CA LEU A 43 10.36 -1.12 4.45
C LEU A 43 11.33 -0.61 5.50
N HIS A 44 11.19 0.66 5.87
CA HIS A 44 11.75 1.15 7.11
C HIS A 44 10.90 0.63 8.28
N ASN A 45 11.55 0.41 9.42
CA ASN A 45 10.87 -0.17 10.59
C ASN A 45 9.80 0.76 11.19
N ILE A 46 9.91 2.07 10.97
CA ILE A 46 8.97 3.07 11.50
C ILE A 46 7.96 3.43 10.43
N VAL A 47 6.67 3.37 10.78
CA VAL A 47 5.56 3.85 9.95
C VAL A 47 4.82 4.94 10.72
N GLN A 48 4.59 6.08 10.07
CA GLN A 48 3.82 7.16 10.69
C GLN A 48 2.33 6.97 10.40
N VAL A 49 1.44 7.28 11.35
CA VAL A 49 -0.01 7.18 11.17
C VAL A 49 -0.69 8.53 11.39
N GLN A 50 -1.50 8.95 10.42
CA GLN A 50 -2.40 10.09 10.54
C GLN A 50 -3.84 9.59 10.64
N THR A 51 -4.53 9.90 11.74
CA THR A 51 -5.94 9.54 11.93
C THR A 51 -6.82 10.73 11.56
N HIS A 52 -7.69 10.56 10.58
CA HIS A 52 -8.72 11.53 10.23
C HIS A 52 -10.06 11.13 10.84
N SER A 53 -10.65 12.00 11.67
CA SER A 53 -11.96 11.77 12.30
C SER A 53 -13.06 12.41 11.47
N TYR A 54 -14.13 11.64 11.20
CA TYR A 54 -15.36 12.11 10.54
C TYR A 54 -16.52 12.25 11.53
N GLY A 55 -16.24 12.21 12.83
CA GLY A 55 -17.24 12.23 13.90
C GLY A 55 -17.24 10.95 14.75
N PRO A 56 -18.21 10.81 15.65
CA PRO A 56 -18.22 9.73 16.64
C PRO A 56 -18.11 8.34 16.01
N GLY A 57 -17.08 7.59 16.41
CA GLY A 57 -16.86 6.22 15.98
C GLY A 57 -16.42 6.02 14.52
N ARG A 58 -16.19 7.09 13.75
CA ARG A 58 -15.75 7.00 12.34
C ARG A 58 -14.43 7.72 12.15
N SER A 59 -13.36 6.95 12.08
CA SER A 59 -12.04 7.45 11.70
C SER A 59 -11.45 6.63 10.56
N ILE A 60 -10.52 7.24 9.84
CA ILE A 60 -9.68 6.56 8.85
C ILE A 60 -8.23 6.83 9.23
N ASP A 61 -7.45 5.77 9.31
CA ASP A 61 -5.99 5.88 9.43
C ASP A 61 -5.35 5.90 8.05
N ILE A 62 -4.40 6.80 7.88
CA ILE A 62 -3.50 6.87 6.74
C ILE A 62 -2.09 6.56 7.26
N TYR A 63 -1.49 5.49 6.76
CA TYR A 63 -0.15 5.06 7.12
C TYR A 63 0.86 5.59 6.09
N HIS A 64 1.87 6.32 6.56
CA HIS A 64 2.94 6.87 5.75
C HIS A 64 4.15 5.96 5.84
N PHE A 65 4.28 5.07 4.85
CA PHE A 65 5.39 4.14 4.76
C PHE A 65 6.61 4.80 4.14
N THR A 66 7.77 4.64 4.77
CA THR A 66 9.06 5.00 4.15
C THR A 66 9.69 3.74 3.57
N LEU A 67 10.02 3.78 2.27
CA LEU A 67 10.67 2.69 1.57
C LEU A 67 11.97 3.16 0.93
N SER A 68 12.94 2.26 0.80
CA SER A 68 14.17 2.50 0.05
C SER A 68 14.52 1.32 -0.85
N ASN A 69 15.20 1.57 -1.97
CA ASN A 69 15.71 0.52 -2.88
C ASN A 69 17.24 0.58 -3.05
N GLY A 70 17.93 1.19 -2.08
CA GLY A 70 19.38 1.41 -2.09
C GLY A 70 19.80 2.72 -2.78
N THR A 71 19.10 3.17 -3.82
CA THR A 71 19.41 4.41 -4.53
C THR A 71 18.48 5.56 -4.17
N GLU A 72 17.22 5.25 -3.86
CA GLU A 72 16.16 6.22 -3.63
C GLU A 72 15.42 5.90 -2.33
N THR A 73 14.80 6.94 -1.76
CA THR A 73 13.83 6.81 -0.67
C THR A 73 12.51 7.42 -1.12
N ALA A 74 11.40 6.77 -0.77
CA ALA A 74 10.06 7.25 -1.07
C ALA A 74 9.15 7.13 0.15
N GLN A 75 8.35 8.17 0.39
CA GLN A 75 7.26 8.12 1.36
C GLN A 75 5.93 7.84 0.62
N ILE A 76 5.23 6.79 1.03
CA ILE A 76 3.98 6.33 0.42
C ILE A 76 2.87 6.37 1.48
N PRO A 77 2.00 7.38 1.45
CA PRO A 77 0.78 7.39 2.25
C PRO A 77 -0.21 6.35 1.69
N VAL A 78 -0.73 5.49 2.55
CA VAL A 78 -1.66 4.41 2.19
C VAL A 78 -2.81 4.37 3.20
N GLN A 79 -4.04 4.35 2.70
CA GLN A 79 -5.21 4.20 3.57
C GLN A 79 -5.23 2.81 4.23
N SER A 80 -5.59 2.77 5.52
CA SER A 80 -5.78 1.53 6.27
C SER A 80 -6.74 0.57 5.57
N ASN A 81 -6.30 -0.67 5.42
CA ASN A 81 -7.12 -1.80 5.00
C ASN A 81 -6.53 -3.11 5.59
N PRO A 82 -7.19 -4.28 5.43
CA PRO A 82 -6.69 -5.53 5.98
C PRO A 82 -5.27 -5.91 5.50
N VAL A 83 -4.91 -5.60 4.25
CA VAL A 83 -3.57 -5.89 3.69
C VAL A 83 -2.51 -5.03 4.38
N VAL A 84 -2.77 -3.73 4.55
CA VAL A 84 -1.87 -2.78 5.21
C VAL A 84 -1.66 -3.18 6.67
N ARG A 85 -2.73 -3.50 7.40
CA ARG A 85 -2.66 -3.94 8.80
C ARG A 85 -1.89 -5.25 8.96
N ARG A 86 -2.09 -6.19 8.03
CA ARG A 86 -1.35 -7.46 8.01
C ARG A 86 0.14 -7.21 7.79
N LEU A 87 0.50 -6.37 6.82
CA LEU A 87 1.88 -6.01 6.51
C LEU A 87 2.59 -5.37 7.70
N ILE A 88 1.94 -4.42 8.39
CA ILE A 88 2.48 -3.80 9.61
C ILE A 88 2.78 -4.87 10.67
N ARG A 89 1.82 -5.76 10.92
CA ARG A 89 1.94 -6.82 11.94
C ARG A 89 3.02 -7.85 11.60
N GLU A 90 3.04 -8.35 10.37
CA GLU A 90 3.97 -9.41 9.94
C GLU A 90 5.41 -8.92 9.89
N ASN A 91 5.62 -7.64 9.53
CA ASN A 91 6.95 -7.02 9.54
C ASN A 91 7.30 -6.38 10.88
N ARG A 92 6.43 -6.48 11.90
CA ARG A 92 6.61 -5.90 13.24
C ARG A 92 6.98 -4.41 13.21
N LEU A 93 6.35 -3.66 12.31
CA LEU A 93 6.66 -2.23 12.15
C LEU A 93 6.22 -1.45 13.38
N GLN A 94 7.05 -0.50 13.80
CA GLN A 94 6.74 0.46 14.84
C GLN A 94 5.85 1.56 14.28
N VAL A 95 4.59 1.57 14.71
CA VAL A 95 3.63 2.62 14.34
C VAL A 95 3.77 3.80 15.30
N THR A 96 4.01 5.00 14.76
CA THR A 96 4.08 6.25 15.52
C THR A 96 3.10 7.27 14.97
N PRO A 97 2.48 8.14 15.79
CA PRO A 97 1.66 9.24 15.27
C PRO A 97 2.44 10.12 14.28
N LEU A 98 1.77 10.57 13.23
CA LEU A 98 2.26 11.67 12.39
C LEU A 98 1.97 12.97 13.15
N GLY A 99 3.04 13.71 13.47
CA GLY A 99 2.98 14.97 14.22
C GLY A 99 2.23 16.09 13.51
#